data_AF-A0A3M7TQV7-F1
#
_entry.id   AF-A0A3M7TQV7-F1
#
_cell.length_a   1.000
_cell.length_b   1.000
_cell.length_c   1.000
_cell.angle_alpha   90.00
_cell.angle_beta   90.00
_cell.angle_gamma   90.00
#
_symmetry.space_group_name_H-M   'P 1'
#
loop_
_entity.id
_entity.type
_entity.pdbx_description
1 polymer ?
#
loop_
_entity_poly.entity_id
_entity_poly.type
_entity_poly.pdbx_seq_one_letter_code
_entity_poly.pdbx_strand_id
1 'polypeptide(L)' 'MKIKETKAFLRDQLDWVETQDEIYAQMESRLYEMKAIAETCSESFIFDYERRELQERMEKLKAEVIALEKQLHVLVH' A
#
# COMPACT_ATOMS: atom_id res chain seq x y z
N MET A 1 -12.22 35.62 15.20
CA MET A 1 -11.43 34.38 15.39
C MET A 1 -12.05 33.17 14.70
N LYS A 2 -13.31 32.79 14.98
CA LYS A 2 -13.89 31.48 14.62
C LYS A 2 -13.78 30.97 13.16
N ILE A 3 -14.01 31.77 12.12
CA ILE A 3 -14.12 31.24 10.75
C ILE A 3 -12.77 30.82 10.15
N LYS A 4 -11.70 31.58 10.43
CA LYS A 4 -10.36 31.28 9.88
C LYS A 4 -9.77 30.02 10.50
N GLU A 5 -9.96 29.82 11.79
CA GLU A 5 -9.49 28.65 12.54
C GLU A 5 -10.25 27.39 12.13
N THR A 6 -11.58 27.45 11.99
CA THR A 6 -12.37 26.32 11.47
C THR A 6 -11.96 25.95 10.05
N LYS A 7 -11.70 26.94 9.18
CA LYS A 7 -11.25 26.67 7.81
C LYS A 7 -9.86 26.06 7.75
N ALA A 8 -8.95 26.45 8.65
CA ALA A 8 -7.62 25.83 8.75
C ALA A 8 -7.76 24.38 9.21
N PHE A 9 -8.49 24.13 10.29
CA PHE A 9 -8.74 22.78 10.79
C PHE A 9 -9.33 21.85 9.72
N LEU A 10 -10.36 22.30 8.97
CA LEU A 10 -10.98 21.49 7.92
C LEU A 10 -10.03 21.18 6.76
N ARG A 11 -9.07 22.07 6.47
CA ARG A 11 -8.03 21.81 5.46
C ARG A 11 -7.04 20.77 5.96
N ASP A 12 -6.57 20.93 7.20
CA ASP A 12 -5.67 19.95 7.81
C ASP A 12 -6.30 18.55 7.85
N GLN A 13 -7.62 18.48 8.13
CA GLN A 13 -8.38 17.22 8.06
C GLN A 13 -8.50 16.67 6.64
N LEU A 14 -8.70 17.53 5.64
CA LEU A 14 -8.77 17.10 4.24
C LEU A 14 -7.43 16.54 3.78
N ASP A 15 -6.35 17.29 4.00
CA ASP A 15 -4.98 16.89 3.64
C ASP A 15 -4.61 15.57 4.33
N TRP A 16 -5.05 15.37 5.57
CA TRP A 16 -4.87 14.12 6.30
C TRP A 16 -5.60 12.93 5.65
N VAL A 17 -6.87 13.09 5.28
CA VAL A 17 -7.63 12.02 4.60
C VAL A 17 -7.05 11.73 3.22
N GLU A 18 -6.68 12.76 2.45
CA GLU A 18 -6.06 12.59 1.13
C GLU A 18 -4.74 11.82 1.22
N THR A 19 -3.90 12.13 2.23
CA THR A 19 -2.66 11.38 2.48
C THR A 19 -2.93 9.91 2.81
N GLN A 20 -3.97 9.61 3.59
CA GLN A 20 -4.34 8.23 3.90
C GLN A 20 -4.84 7.48 2.67
N ASP A 21 -5.67 8.13 1.84
CA ASP A 21 -6.22 7.53 0.61
C ASP A 21 -5.09 7.16 -0.37
N GLU A 22 -4.09 8.02 -0.53
CA GLU A 22 -2.90 7.73 -1.34
C GLU A 22 -2.11 6.51 -0.83
N ILE A 23 -2.02 6.33 0.49
CA ILE A 23 -1.35 5.16 1.08
C ILE A 23 -2.17 3.89 0.83
N TYR A 24 -3.49 3.95 1.01
CA TYR A 24 -4.37 2.81 0.73
C TYR A 24 -4.34 2.40 -0.74
N ALA A 25 -4.35 3.36 -1.67
CA ALA A 25 -4.24 3.08 -3.10
C ALA A 25 -2.92 2.39 -3.46
N GLN A 26 -1.81 2.80 -2.83
CA GLN A 26 -0.51 2.14 -3.01
C GLN A 26 -0.53 0.71 -2.46
N MET A 27 -1.08 0.49 -1.26
CA MET A 27 -1.21 -0.84 -0.67
C MET A 27 -2.06 -1.76 -1.55
N GLU A 28 -3.23 -1.28 -2.00
CA GLU A 28 -4.13 -2.02 -2.87
C GLU A 28 -3.42 -2.45 -4.15
N SER A 29 -2.69 -1.53 -4.81
CA SER A 29 -1.91 -1.85 -6.01
C SER A 29 -0.90 -2.98 -5.76
N ARG A 30 -0.19 -2.98 -4.62
CA ARG A 30 0.80 -4.02 -4.31
C ARG A 30 0.15 -5.36 -3.96
N LEU A 31 -0.99 -5.34 -3.28
CA LEU A 31 -1.76 -6.55 -2.98
C LEU A 31 -2.33 -7.19 -4.25
N TYR A 32 -2.78 -6.40 -5.23
CA TYR A 32 -3.19 -6.93 -6.53
C TYR A 32 -2.02 -7.58 -7.28
N GLU A 33 -0.83 -6.99 -7.20
CA GLU A 33 0.36 -7.58 -7.80
C GLU A 33 0.76 -8.90 -7.12
N MET A 34 0.69 -8.96 -5.79
CA MET A 34 0.90 -10.21 -5.04
C MET A 34 -0.12 -11.28 -5.42
N LYS A 35 -1.39 -10.90 -5.59
CA LYS A 35 -2.45 -11.80 -6.06
C LYS A 35 -2.12 -12.36 -7.45
N ALA A 36 -1.71 -11.50 -8.39
CA ALA A 36 -1.32 -11.95 -9.73
C ALA A 36 -0.15 -12.94 -9.70
N ILE A 37 0.86 -12.71 -8.84
CA ILE A 37 1.96 -13.67 -8.65
C ILE A 37 1.45 -15.01 -8.12
N ALA A 38 0.54 -15.00 -7.14
CA ALA A 38 -0.04 -16.22 -6.57
C ALA A 38 -0.86 -17.00 -7.60
N GLU A 39 -1.63 -16.30 -8.44
CA GLU A 39 -2.38 -16.88 -9.56
C GLU A 39 -1.43 -17.51 -10.58
N THR A 40 -0.40 -16.80 -11.02
CA THR A 40 0.63 -17.35 -11.93
C THR A 40 1.27 -18.59 -11.32
N CYS A 41 1.67 -18.54 -10.04
CA CYS A 41 2.26 -19.69 -9.32
C CYS A 41 1.36 -20.92 -9.20
N SER A 42 0.04 -20.74 -9.32
CA SER A 42 -0.92 -21.86 -9.31
C SER A 42 -1.01 -22.59 -10.66
N GLU A 43 -0.53 -21.98 -11.75
CA GLU A 43 -0.47 -22.59 -13.07
C GLU A 43 0.67 -23.62 -13.15
N SER A 44 0.40 -24.78 -13.76
CA SER A 44 1.15 -26.03 -13.55
C SER A 44 2.56 -26.10 -14.14
N PHE A 45 3.09 -25.01 -14.72
CA PHE A 45 4.34 -25.02 -15.50
C PHE A 45 5.25 -23.82 -15.23
N ILE A 46 5.71 -23.68 -13.99
CA ILE A 46 6.74 -22.70 -13.61
C ILE A 46 8.08 -23.39 -13.37
N PHE A 47 9.12 -22.92 -14.04
CA PHE A 47 10.49 -23.37 -13.82
C PHE A 47 11.06 -22.85 -12.49
N ASP A 48 12.04 -23.54 -11.92
CA ASP A 48 12.62 -23.15 -10.61
C ASP A 48 13.22 -21.74 -10.60
N TYR A 49 13.75 -21.26 -11.73
CA TYR A 49 14.28 -19.89 -11.83
C TYR A 49 13.15 -18.85 -11.76
N GLU A 50 12.04 -19.07 -12.46
CA GLU A 50 10.85 -18.21 -12.44
C GLU A 50 10.22 -18.20 -11.06
N ARG A 51 10.14 -19.37 -10.40
CA ARG A 51 9.66 -19.48 -9.01
C ARG A 51 10.50 -18.61 -8.07
N ARG A 52 11.82 -18.59 -8.24
CA ARG A 52 12.72 -17.77 -7.41
C ARG A 52 12.49 -16.28 -7.66
N GLU A 53 12.41 -15.85 -8.92
CA GLU A 53 12.13 -14.46 -9.28
C GLU A 53 10.78 -13.99 -8.72
N LEU A 54 9.73 -14.82 -8.84
CA LEU A 54 8.41 -14.54 -8.29
C LEU A 54 8.43 -14.47 -6.76
N GLN A 55 9.20 -15.33 -6.10
CA GLN A 55 9.36 -15.29 -4.64
C GLN A 55 10.08 -14.01 -4.19
N GLU A 56 11.16 -13.61 -4.86
CA GLU A 56 11.89 -12.37 -4.56
C GLU A 56 10.98 -11.14 -4.74
N ARG A 57 10.18 -11.12 -5.80
CA ARG A 57 9.18 -10.08 -6.03
C ARG A 57 8.09 -10.06 -4.95
N MET A 58 7.60 -11.22 -4.53
CA MET A 58 6.62 -11.35 -3.45
C MET A 58 7.15 -10.79 -2.13
N GLU A 59 8.38 -11.13 -1.74
CA GLU A 59 8.99 -10.61 -0.51
C GLU A 59 9.21 -9.10 -0.56
N LYS A 60 9.58 -8.56 -1.73
CA LYS A 60 9.69 -7.11 -1.93
C LYS A 60 8.34 -6.42 -1.74
N LEU A 61 7.28 -6.91 -2.39
CA LEU A 61 5.92 -6.34 -2.27
C LEU A 61 5.42 -6.40 -0.84
N LYS A 62 5.66 -7.51 -0.14
CA LYS A 62 5.33 -7.65 1.28
C LYS A 62 6.06 -6.61 2.15
N ALA A 63 7.34 -6.37 1.91
CA ALA A 63 8.09 -5.34 2.63
C ALA A 63 7.55 -3.92 2.35
N GLU A 64 7.16 -3.63 1.10
CA GLU A 64 6.52 -2.36 0.72
C GLU A 64 5.18 -2.16 1.44
N VAL A 65 4.31 -3.19 1.47
CA VAL A 65 3.03 -3.14 2.20
C VAL A 65 3.26 -2.88 3.69
N ILE A 66 4.19 -3.59 4.33
CA ILE A 66 4.52 -3.37 5.75
C ILE A 66 5.03 -1.94 5.99
N ALA A 67 5.80 -1.37 5.07
CA ALA A 67 6.27 0.00 5.18
C ALA A 67 5.11 1.01 5.08
N LEU A 68 4.15 0.78 4.17
CA LEU A 68 2.95 1.61 4.02
C LEU A 68 2.03 1.51 5.24
N GLU A 69 1.82 0.31 5.79
CA GLU A 69 1.06 0.11 7.04
C GLU A 69 1.69 0.88 8.22
N LYS A 70 3.03 0.90 8.30
CA LYS A 70 3.73 1.69 9.32
C LYS A 70 3.54 3.19 9.11
N GLN A 71 3.59 3.68 7.86
CA GLN A 71 3.33 5.08 7.56
C GLN A 71 1.90 5.47 7.96
N LEU A 72 0.93 4.61 7.64
CA LEU A 72 -0.47 4.82 8.02
C LEU A 72 -0.64 4.88 9.54
N HIS A 73 -0.05 3.95 10.30
CA HIS A 73 -0.11 3.97 11.77
C HIS A 73 0.52 5.21 12.39
N VAL A 74 1.53 5.82 11.76
CA VAL A 74 2.11 7.08 12.22
C VAL A 74 1.20 8.27 11.93
N LEU A 75 0.41 8.20 10.85
CA LEU A 75 -0.54 9.23 10.48
C LEU A 75 -1.83 9.19 11.31
N VAL A 76 -2.24 8.01 11.81
CA VAL A 76 -3.39 7.87 12.71
C VAL A 76 -3.01 8.41 14.10
N HIS A 77 -3.50 9.60 14.42
CA HIS A 77 -3.38 10.24 15.74
C HIS A 77 -4.36 9.65 16.78
#